data_AF-A0A1N6F4G8-F1
#
_entry.id   AF-A0A1N6F4G8-F1
#
_cell.length_a   1.000
_cell.length_b   1.000
_cell.length_c   1.000
_cell.angle_alpha   90.00
_cell.angle_beta   90.00
_cell.angle_gamma   90.00
#
_symmetry.space_group_name_H-M   'P 1'
#
loop_
_entity.id
_entity.type
_entity.pdbx_description
1 polymer ?
#
loop_
_entity_poly.entity_id
_entity_poly.type
_entity_poly.pdbx_seq_one_letter_code
_entity_poly.pdbx_strand_id
1 'polypeptide(L)'
;MQMTPIESDLFENFDALLGTYNISNELTVLGLGKFSFFRKKKAKHELIALFYALWKLALKQSFPKDHELYFTNYCEAKKLDKDAAGNATMLYRSVEVYNTLLAEQGTKNFSNVADFLTDQLVKDSDRREHITLKLALSIRSTYNVIFQKLISN
;
A
#
# COMPACT_ATOMS: atom_id res chain seq x y z
N MET A 1 -12.71 -22.50 -2.36
CA MET A 1 -11.69 -22.72 -1.32
C MET A 1 -12.33 -22.32 0.01
N GLN A 2 -12.33 -23.16 1.04
CA GLN A 2 -12.82 -22.74 2.36
C GLN A 2 -11.73 -21.90 3.02
N MET A 3 -12.08 -20.67 3.41
CA MET A 3 -11.19 -19.73 4.07
C MET A 3 -10.97 -20.20 5.52
N THR A 4 -9.72 -20.26 5.96
CA THR A 4 -9.40 -20.63 7.35
C THR A 4 -9.83 -19.52 8.32
N PRO A 5 -10.08 -19.83 9.61
CA PRO A 5 -10.44 -18.81 10.59
C PRO A 5 -9.40 -17.68 10.68
N ILE A 6 -8.11 -18.03 10.62
CA ILE A 6 -7.00 -17.06 10.61
C ILE A 6 -7.06 -16.15 9.38
N GLU A 7 -7.34 -16.70 8.20
CA GLU A 7 -7.50 -15.88 6.99
C GLU A 7 -8.68 -14.93 7.09
N SER A 8 -9.80 -15.37 7.67
CA SER A 8 -10.96 -14.49 7.89
C SER A 8 -10.59 -13.29 8.75
N ASP A 9 -9.96 -13.53 9.89
CA ASP A 9 -9.56 -12.47 10.82
C ASP A 9 -8.54 -11.52 10.17
N LEU A 10 -7.56 -12.06 9.44
CA LEU A 10 -6.58 -11.26 8.71
C LEU A 10 -7.23 -10.35 7.66
N PHE A 11 -8.23 -10.88 6.94
CA PHE A 11 -8.89 -10.20 5.83
C PHE A 11 -9.82 -9.11 6.35
N GLU A 12 -10.61 -9.41 7.38
CA GLU A 12 -11.50 -8.45 8.05
C GLU A 12 -10.71 -7.31 8.70
N ASN A 13 -9.61 -7.63 9.38
CA ASN A 13 -8.72 -6.62 9.96
C ASN A 13 -8.12 -5.71 8.88
N PHE A 14 -7.67 -6.29 7.77
CA PHE A 14 -7.12 -5.50 6.67
C PHE A 14 -8.17 -4.64 5.97
N ASP A 15 -9.39 -5.13 5.77
CA ASP A 15 -10.52 -4.34 5.24
C ASP A 15 -10.84 -3.16 6.16
N ALA A 16 -10.89 -3.37 7.48
CA ALA A 16 -11.16 -2.32 8.46
C ALA A 16 -10.05 -1.24 8.45
N LEU A 17 -8.79 -1.66 8.35
CA LEU A 17 -7.64 -0.77 8.20
C LEU A 17 -7.71 0.04 6.90
N LEU A 18 -7.99 -0.62 5.78
CA LEU A 18 -8.11 0.04 4.48
C LEU A 18 -9.29 1.03 4.46
N GLY A 19 -10.40 0.70 5.11
CA GLY A 19 -11.58 1.57 5.23
C GLY A 19 -11.34 2.81 6.11
N THR A 20 -10.44 2.71 7.08
CA THR A 20 -10.06 3.84 7.96
C THR A 20 -8.85 4.62 7.46
N TYR A 21 -8.17 4.14 6.41
CA TYR A 21 -7.01 4.80 5.84
C TYR A 21 -7.37 6.18 5.25
N ASN A 22 -6.90 7.24 5.91
CA ASN A 22 -7.25 8.60 5.54
C ASN A 22 -6.37 9.12 4.38
N ILE A 23 -6.77 8.75 3.17
CA ILE A 23 -6.13 9.20 1.93
C ILE A 23 -6.13 10.73 1.83
N SER A 24 -7.13 11.43 2.36
CA SER A 24 -7.21 12.90 2.32
C SER A 24 -6.08 13.57 3.13
N ASN A 25 -5.68 12.97 4.24
CA ASN A 25 -4.54 13.45 5.03
C ASN A 25 -3.23 13.29 4.23
N GLU A 26 -3.00 12.12 3.61
CA GLU A 26 -1.81 11.88 2.78
C GLU A 26 -1.74 12.84 1.59
N LEU A 27 -2.87 13.07 0.91
CA LEU A 27 -2.96 14.05 -0.19
C LEU A 27 -2.66 15.48 0.28
N THR A 28 -3.00 15.82 1.53
CA THR A 28 -2.68 17.11 2.13
C THR A 28 -1.18 17.23 2.42
N VAL A 29 -0.55 16.18 2.94
CA VAL A 29 0.91 16.10 3.17
C VAL A 29 1.69 16.31 1.87
N LEU A 30 1.20 15.72 0.78
CA LEU A 30 1.78 15.86 -0.56
C LEU A 30 1.55 17.25 -1.18
N GLY A 31 0.87 18.17 -0.47
CA GLY A 31 0.54 19.51 -0.99
C GLY A 31 -0.44 19.47 -2.17
N LEU A 32 -1.15 18.36 -2.36
CA LEU A 32 -2.02 18.13 -3.52
C LEU A 32 -3.39 18.82 -3.42
N GLY A 33 -3.59 19.69 -2.42
CA GLY A 33 -4.85 20.39 -2.17
C GLY A 33 -5.39 21.17 -3.39
N LYS A 34 -4.48 21.79 -4.18
CA LYS A 34 -4.80 22.57 -5.38
C LYS A 34 -4.72 21.79 -6.70
N PHE A 35 -4.49 20.47 -6.67
CA PHE A 35 -4.23 19.67 -7.87
C PHE A 35 -5.54 19.26 -8.56
N SER A 36 -5.47 19.05 -9.89
CA SER A 36 -6.61 18.62 -10.70
C SER A 36 -7.17 17.28 -10.22
N PHE A 37 -8.47 17.07 -10.43
CA PHE A 37 -9.20 15.85 -10.03
C PHE A 37 -8.49 14.55 -10.47
N PHE A 38 -7.90 14.55 -11.67
CA PHE A 38 -7.13 13.42 -12.20
C PHE A 38 -5.89 13.07 -11.37
N ARG A 39 -5.17 14.07 -10.87
CA ARG A 39 -3.98 13.83 -10.03
C ARG A 39 -4.38 13.31 -8.65
N LYS A 40 -5.49 13.80 -8.09
CA LYS A 40 -6.06 13.25 -6.83
C LYS A 40 -6.49 11.80 -7.02
N LYS A 41 -7.10 11.45 -8.16
CA LYS A 41 -7.47 10.06 -8.50
C LYS A 41 -6.23 9.17 -8.64
N LYS A 42 -5.20 9.62 -9.35
CA LYS A 42 -3.92 8.89 -9.47
C LYS A 42 -3.27 8.69 -8.10
N ALA A 43 -3.15 9.75 -7.31
CA ALA A 43 -2.56 9.67 -5.98
C ALA A 43 -3.33 8.72 -5.06
N LYS A 44 -4.67 8.75 -5.09
CA LYS A 44 -5.50 7.76 -4.38
C LYS A 44 -5.19 6.33 -4.82
N HIS A 45 -5.10 6.09 -6.12
CA HIS A 45 -4.77 4.78 -6.69
C HIS A 45 -3.41 4.28 -6.19
N GLU A 46 -2.37 5.12 -6.30
CA GLU A 46 -1.01 4.78 -5.88
C GLU A 46 -0.90 4.55 -4.38
N LEU A 47 -1.57 5.38 -3.56
CA LEU A 47 -1.58 5.22 -2.10
C LEU A 47 -2.30 3.94 -1.67
N ILE A 48 -3.38 3.56 -2.35
CA ILE A 48 -4.04 2.27 -2.10
C ILE A 48 -3.10 1.13 -2.49
N ALA A 49 -2.50 1.16 -3.68
CA ALA A 49 -1.57 0.12 -4.12
C ALA A 49 -0.40 -0.05 -3.13
N LEU A 50 0.16 1.05 -2.64
CA LEU A 50 1.19 1.02 -1.60
C LEU A 50 0.67 0.39 -0.29
N PHE A 51 -0.55 0.72 0.14
CA PHE A 51 -1.14 0.15 1.34
C PHE A 51 -1.21 -1.39 1.28
N TYR A 52 -1.60 -1.94 0.13
CA TYR A 52 -1.58 -3.38 -0.13
C TYR A 52 -0.17 -3.98 -0.06
N ALA A 53 0.82 -3.30 -0.67
CA ALA A 53 2.21 -3.76 -0.64
C ALA A 53 2.80 -3.72 0.78
N LEU A 54 2.46 -2.71 1.58
CA LEU A 54 2.84 -2.63 3.00
C LEU A 54 2.20 -3.75 3.83
N TRP A 55 0.96 -4.12 3.53
CA TRP A 55 0.32 -5.27 4.17
C TRP A 55 1.00 -6.59 3.80
N LYS A 56 1.35 -6.81 2.53
CA LYS A 56 2.16 -7.97 2.13
C LYS A 56 3.51 -8.01 2.86
N LEU A 57 4.17 -6.86 3.02
CA LEU A 57 5.42 -6.76 3.77
C LEU A 57 5.22 -7.10 5.26
N ALA A 58 4.10 -6.66 5.85
CA ALA A 58 3.77 -6.96 7.24
C ALA A 58 3.42 -8.45 7.44
N LEU A 59 2.66 -9.05 6.51
CA LEU A 59 2.44 -10.51 6.45
C LEU A 59 3.76 -11.27 6.36
N LYS A 60 4.72 -10.82 5.53
CA LYS A 60 6.03 -11.46 5.41
C LYS A 60 6.81 -11.47 6.73
N GLN A 61 6.66 -10.43 7.54
CA GLN A 61 7.33 -10.35 8.85
C GLN A 61 6.66 -11.25 9.89
N SER A 62 5.33 -11.34 9.91
CA SER A 62 4.59 -12.14 10.90
C SER A 62 4.47 -13.62 10.52
N PHE A 63 4.32 -13.92 9.23
CA PHE A 63 4.08 -15.25 8.67
C PHE A 63 5.03 -15.55 7.50
N PRO A 64 6.35 -15.65 7.70
CA PRO A 64 7.33 -15.76 6.61
C PRO A 64 7.08 -16.91 5.62
N LYS A 65 6.46 -18.01 6.08
CA LYS A 65 6.16 -19.19 5.26
C LYS A 65 4.87 -19.04 4.45
N ASP A 66 3.86 -18.38 5.00
CA ASP A 66 2.48 -18.37 4.47
C ASP A 66 2.06 -17.01 3.90
N HIS A 67 2.91 -15.97 4.01
CA HIS A 67 2.56 -14.61 3.59
C HIS A 67 2.13 -14.49 2.12
N GLU A 68 2.76 -15.23 1.20
CA GLU A 68 2.39 -15.22 -0.21
C GLU A 68 1.02 -15.87 -0.42
N LEU A 69 0.73 -16.95 0.28
CA LEU A 69 -0.56 -17.63 0.24
C LEU A 69 -1.67 -16.70 0.75
N TYR A 70 -1.51 -16.12 1.93
CA TYR A 70 -2.52 -15.21 2.51
C TYR A 70 -2.77 -13.99 1.64
N PHE A 71 -1.70 -13.39 1.10
CA PHE A 71 -1.83 -12.26 0.20
C PHE A 71 -2.56 -12.62 -1.10
N THR A 72 -2.21 -13.76 -1.70
CA THR A 72 -2.83 -14.25 -2.96
C THR A 72 -4.30 -14.56 -2.75
N ASN A 73 -4.64 -15.30 -1.69
CA ASN A 73 -6.02 -15.65 -1.34
C ASN A 73 -6.88 -14.39 -1.12
N TYR A 74 -6.31 -13.34 -0.51
CA TYR A 74 -7.00 -12.07 -0.36
C TYR A 74 -7.26 -11.38 -1.71
N CYS A 75 -6.23 -11.30 -2.55
CA CYS A 75 -6.36 -10.69 -3.87
C CYS A 75 -7.40 -11.41 -4.74
N GLU A 76 -7.44 -12.74 -4.70
CA GLU A 76 -8.45 -13.55 -5.40
C GLU A 76 -9.85 -13.34 -4.82
N ALA A 77 -10.00 -13.37 -3.49
CA ALA A 77 -11.27 -13.14 -2.81
C ALA A 77 -11.88 -11.76 -3.15
N LYS A 78 -11.03 -10.74 -3.28
CA LYS A 78 -11.43 -9.38 -3.65
C LYS A 78 -11.45 -9.13 -5.16
N LYS A 79 -11.11 -10.13 -6.00
CA LYS A 79 -11.01 -10.02 -7.46
C LYS A 79 -10.13 -8.86 -7.91
N LEU A 80 -8.99 -8.69 -7.23
CA LEU A 80 -8.04 -7.62 -7.49
C LEU A 80 -6.98 -8.04 -8.50
N ASP A 81 -6.68 -9.33 -8.59
CA ASP A 81 -5.62 -9.88 -9.42
C ASP A 81 -5.93 -9.73 -10.90
N LYS A 82 -7.18 -9.98 -11.34
CA LYS A 82 -7.56 -9.99 -12.76
C LYS A 82 -8.80 -9.16 -13.07
N ASP A 83 -8.78 -8.50 -14.22
CA ASP A 83 -9.94 -7.83 -14.81
C ASP A 83 -10.87 -8.82 -15.53
N ALA A 84 -11.99 -8.32 -16.06
CA ALA A 84 -12.96 -9.15 -16.78
C ALA A 84 -12.40 -9.83 -18.05
N ALA A 85 -11.27 -9.34 -18.58
CA ALA A 85 -10.56 -9.90 -19.71
C ALA A 85 -9.43 -10.87 -19.28
N GLY A 86 -9.27 -11.11 -17.98
CA GLY A 86 -8.24 -11.99 -17.42
C GLY A 86 -6.86 -11.34 -17.29
N ASN A 87 -6.72 -10.03 -17.54
CA ASN A 87 -5.45 -9.32 -17.41
C ASN A 87 -5.26 -8.79 -15.99
N ALA A 88 -4.00 -8.63 -15.57
CA ALA A 88 -3.71 -8.01 -14.29
C ALA A 88 -4.35 -6.61 -14.16
N THR A 89 -5.10 -6.38 -13.09
CA THR A 89 -5.74 -5.07 -12.90
C THR A 89 -4.69 -3.97 -12.76
N MET A 90 -5.07 -2.73 -13.08
CA MET A 90 -4.16 -1.58 -12.90
C MET A 90 -3.72 -1.42 -11.44
N LEU A 91 -4.57 -1.79 -10.48
CA LEU A 91 -4.22 -1.75 -9.07
C LEU A 91 -3.17 -2.81 -8.74
N TYR A 92 -3.41 -4.06 -9.15
CA TYR A 92 -2.49 -5.16 -8.90
C TYR A 92 -1.10 -4.91 -9.51
N ARG A 93 -1.05 -4.36 -10.73
CA ARG A 93 0.22 -3.93 -11.36
C ARG A 93 0.96 -2.88 -10.52
N SER A 94 0.27 -1.86 -10.01
CA SER A 94 0.89 -0.88 -9.11
C SER A 94 1.38 -1.54 -7.81
N VAL A 95 0.62 -2.49 -7.25
CA VAL A 95 1.02 -3.26 -6.06
C VAL A 95 2.31 -4.05 -6.31
N GLU A 96 2.46 -4.68 -7.47
CA GLU A 96 3.68 -5.40 -7.84
C GLU A 96 4.92 -4.49 -7.94
N VAL A 97 4.75 -3.27 -8.46
CA VAL A 97 5.81 -2.25 -8.48
C VAL A 97 6.25 -1.90 -7.06
N TYR A 98 5.31 -1.62 -6.15
CA TYR A 98 5.65 -1.33 -4.76
C TYR A 98 6.26 -2.52 -4.02
N ASN A 99 5.77 -3.74 -4.27
CA ASN A 99 6.37 -4.96 -3.71
C ASN A 99 7.84 -5.12 -4.13
N THR A 100 8.16 -4.78 -5.38
CA THR A 100 9.55 -4.82 -5.89
C THR A 100 10.41 -3.79 -5.18
N LEU A 101 9.95 -2.54 -5.06
CA LEU A 101 10.67 -1.48 -4.36
C LEU A 101 10.87 -1.79 -2.86
N LEU A 102 9.87 -2.39 -2.23
CA LEU A 102 9.95 -2.82 -0.82
C LEU A 102 10.84 -4.04 -0.62
N ALA A 103 11.04 -4.90 -1.64
CA ALA A 103 11.89 -6.07 -1.51
C ALA A 103 13.37 -5.71 -1.37
N GLU A 104 13.81 -4.58 -1.93
CA GLU A 104 15.22 -4.14 -1.91
C GLU A 104 15.72 -3.82 -0.49
N GLN A 105 14.92 -3.11 0.31
CA GLN A 105 15.32 -2.64 1.64
C GLN A 105 14.39 -3.09 2.78
N GLY A 106 13.27 -3.73 2.46
CA GLY A 106 12.29 -4.22 3.43
C GLY A 106 11.75 -3.11 4.32
N THR A 107 11.73 -3.36 5.62
CA THR A 107 11.23 -2.43 6.65
C THR A 107 12.29 -1.41 7.12
N LYS A 108 13.54 -1.56 6.68
CA LYS A 108 14.66 -0.73 7.16
C LYS A 108 14.57 0.70 6.60
N ASN A 109 14.14 0.83 5.35
CA ASN A 109 14.15 2.11 4.65
C ASN A 109 13.00 2.21 3.64
N PHE A 110 12.19 3.26 3.78
CA PHE A 110 11.08 3.56 2.88
C PHE A 110 11.39 4.70 1.91
N SER A 111 12.61 5.24 1.92
CA SER A 111 12.99 6.37 1.07
C SER A 111 12.88 6.05 -0.42
N ASN A 112 13.25 4.85 -0.87
CA ASN A 112 13.11 4.47 -2.30
C ASN A 112 11.64 4.50 -2.75
N VAL A 113 10.73 3.98 -1.93
CA VAL A 113 9.29 3.99 -2.22
C VAL A 113 8.73 5.41 -2.17
N ALA A 114 9.16 6.20 -1.18
CA ALA A 114 8.74 7.58 -1.05
C ALA A 114 9.23 8.44 -2.23
N ASP A 115 10.47 8.23 -2.69
CA ASP A 115 11.06 8.93 -3.83
C ASP A 115 10.29 8.61 -5.11
N PHE A 116 10.06 7.32 -5.38
CA PHE A 116 9.23 6.87 -6.50
C PHE A 116 7.81 7.47 -6.46
N LEU A 117 7.14 7.40 -5.31
CA LEU A 117 5.77 7.94 -5.16
C LEU A 117 5.77 9.47 -5.32
N THR A 118 6.82 10.15 -4.88
CA THR A 118 6.98 11.59 -5.07
C THR A 118 7.12 11.92 -6.56
N ASP A 119 7.97 11.21 -7.31
CA ASP A 119 8.11 11.41 -8.76
C ASP A 119 6.81 11.15 -9.54
N GLN A 120 6.04 10.17 -9.10
CA GLN A 120 4.77 9.84 -9.74
C GLN A 120 3.70 10.93 -9.56
N LEU A 121 3.75 11.68 -8.46
CA LEU A 121 2.65 12.54 -7.99
C LEU A 121 2.99 14.03 -7.95
N VAL A 122 4.25 14.38 -7.70
CA VAL A 122 4.75 15.75 -7.52
C VAL A 122 5.66 16.09 -8.69
N LYS A 123 5.17 16.89 -9.64
CA LYS A 123 6.00 17.47 -10.70
C LYS A 123 6.65 18.76 -10.21
N ASP A 124 7.94 18.92 -10.48
CA ASP A 124 8.74 20.15 -10.34
C ASP A 124 8.32 21.02 -9.15
N SER A 125 8.74 20.60 -7.96
CA SER A 125 8.59 21.38 -6.75
C SER A 125 9.94 21.57 -6.09
N ASP A 126 10.26 22.82 -5.75
CA ASP A 126 11.39 23.17 -4.89
C ASP A 126 11.32 22.50 -3.50
N ARG A 127 10.16 21.90 -3.17
CA ARG A 127 9.91 21.17 -1.92
C ARG A 127 9.89 19.65 -2.09
N ARG A 128 10.30 19.11 -3.25
CA ARG A 128 10.27 17.67 -3.55
C ARG A 128 10.92 16.86 -2.44
N GLU A 129 12.17 17.18 -2.08
CA GLU A 129 12.93 16.47 -1.04
C GLU A 129 12.20 16.45 0.31
N HIS A 130 11.69 17.60 0.74
CA HIS A 130 10.91 17.70 1.99
C HIS A 130 9.60 16.89 1.93
N ILE A 131 8.92 16.85 0.76
CA ILE A 131 7.73 16.02 0.57
C ILE A 131 8.11 14.53 0.63
N THR A 132 9.19 14.12 -0.04
CA THR A 132 9.71 12.75 -0.01
C THR A 132 10.02 12.28 1.40
N LEU A 133 10.69 13.11 2.21
CA LEU A 133 10.98 12.79 3.61
C LEU A 133 9.71 12.62 4.44
N LYS A 134 8.75 13.55 4.31
CA LYS A 134 7.45 13.43 5.00
C LYS A 134 6.71 12.17 4.59
N LEU A 135 6.75 11.83 3.31
CA LEU A 135 6.12 10.64 2.78
C LEU A 135 6.78 9.37 3.30
N ALA A 136 8.12 9.30 3.37
CA ALA A 136 8.82 8.16 3.97
C ALA A 136 8.43 7.94 5.44
N LEU A 137 8.27 9.02 6.22
CA LEU A 137 7.77 8.95 7.60
C LEU A 137 6.32 8.48 7.66
N SER A 138 5.46 9.00 6.78
CA SER A 138 4.06 8.59 6.72
C SER A 138 3.90 7.11 6.34
N ILE A 139 4.67 6.64 5.35
CA ILE A 139 4.72 5.24 4.92
C ILE A 139 5.16 4.35 6.10
N ARG A 140 6.21 4.75 6.83
CA ARG A 140 6.65 4.03 8.02
C ARG A 140 5.57 3.97 9.09
N SER A 141 4.90 5.08 9.37
CA SER A 141 3.80 5.15 10.33
C SER A 141 2.65 4.22 9.92
N THR A 142 2.26 4.26 8.65
CA THR A 142 1.21 3.41 8.07
C THR A 142 1.57 1.93 8.17
N TYR A 143 2.80 1.57 7.81
CA TYR A 143 3.31 0.20 7.98
C TYR A 143 3.21 -0.26 9.43
N ASN A 144 3.61 0.57 10.40
CA ASN A 144 3.54 0.22 11.81
C ASN A 144 2.10 -0.02 12.26
N VAL A 145 1.13 0.81 11.84
CA VAL A 145 -0.29 0.60 12.15
C VAL A 145 -0.77 -0.74 11.58
N ILE A 146 -0.46 -1.01 10.32
CA ILE A 146 -0.82 -2.28 9.67
C ILE A 146 -0.22 -3.48 10.42
N PHE A 147 1.07 -3.41 10.76
CA PHE A 147 1.78 -4.49 11.44
C PHE A 147 1.25 -4.75 12.86
N GLN A 148 0.94 -3.70 13.63
CA GLN A 148 0.39 -3.84 14.98
C GLN A 148 -1.00 -4.48 14.97
N LYS A 149 -1.82 -4.12 13.97
CA LYS A 149 -3.19 -4.66 13.81
C LYS A 149 -3.24 -6.05 13.20
N LEU A 150 -2.14 -6.51 12.60
CA LEU A 150 -1.96 -7.87 12.09
C LEU A 150 -1.84 -8.93 13.20
N ILE A 151 -1.33 -8.55 14.38
CA ILE A 151 -1.03 -9.45 15.51
C ILE A 151 -1.91 -9.13 16.73
N SER A 152 -2.91 -8.24 16.60
CA SER A 152 -3.86 -7.97 17.68
C SER A 152 -4.85 -9.14 17.80
N ASN A 153 -4.41 -10.20 18.49
CA ASN A 153 -5.25 -11.11 19.26
C ASN A 153 -5.67 -10.44 20.57
#